data_AF-A0A6V7K6X6-F1
#
_entry.id   AF-A0A6V7K6X6-F1
#
_cell.length_a   1.000
_cell.length_b   1.000
_cell.length_c   1.000
_cell.angle_alpha   90.00
_cell.angle_beta   90.00
_cell.angle_gamma   90.00
#
_symmetry.space_group_name_H-M   'P 1'
#
loop_
_entity.id
_entity.type
_entity.pdbx_description
1 polymer ?
#
loop_
_entity_poly.entity_id
_entity_poly.type
_entity_poly.pdbx_seq_one_letter_code
_entity_poly.pdbx_strand_id
1 'polypeptide(L)' 'AVSSALKGKNIISSPLSVHVLLSYLTHGAKGRTVEEMVTGLSVSDAERLHIGYKSLIAALN' A
#
# COMPACT_ATOMS: atom_id res chain seq x y z
N ALA A 1 5.00 -19.60 0.71
CA ALA A 1 3.65 -20.07 0.34
C ALA A 1 3.16 -19.54 -1.01
N VAL A 2 3.24 -18.23 -1.29
CA VAL A 2 2.76 -17.65 -2.58
C VAL A 2 3.52 -18.17 -3.82
N SER A 3 4.81 -18.49 -3.68
CA SER A 3 5.68 -18.91 -4.79
C SER A 3 5.28 -20.24 -5.45
N SER A 4 4.71 -21.21 -4.72
CA SER A 4 4.29 -22.49 -5.34
C SER A 4 2.97 -22.37 -6.11
N ALA A 5 2.07 -21.47 -5.71
CA ALA A 5 0.76 -21.29 -6.32
C ALA A 5 0.80 -20.54 -7.67
N LEU A 6 1.85 -19.74 -7.90
CA LEU A 6 2.01 -18.90 -9.09
C LEU A 6 3.06 -19.43 -10.08
N LYS A 7 3.70 -20.56 -9.78
CA LYS A 7 4.78 -21.11 -10.60
C LYS A 7 4.28 -21.43 -12.01
N GLY A 8 4.91 -20.83 -13.02
CA GLY A 8 4.57 -21.02 -14.44
C GLY A 8 3.37 -20.22 -14.94
N LYS A 9 2.82 -19.30 -14.14
CA LYS A 9 1.72 -18.41 -14.54
C LYS A 9 2.21 -16.99 -14.77
N ASN A 10 1.58 -16.28 -15.71
CA ASN A 10 1.77 -14.84 -15.86
C ASN A 10 1.16 -14.12 -14.65
N ILE A 11 1.92 -13.21 -14.05
CA ILE A 11 1.46 -12.38 -12.94
C ILE A 11 1.36 -10.95 -13.44
N ILE A 12 0.14 -10.41 -13.40
CA ILE A 12 -0.14 -9.00 -13.64
C ILE A 12 -0.75 -8.45 -12.36
N SER A 13 -0.10 -7.46 -11.77
CA SER A 13 -0.60 -6.77 -10.59
C SER A 13 -0.28 -5.28 -10.69
N SER A 14 -0.99 -4.47 -9.92
CA SER A 14 -0.67 -3.06 -9.73
C SER A 14 -0.16 -2.88 -8.30
N PRO A 15 1.17 -2.89 -8.08
CA PRO A 15 1.75 -2.60 -6.78
C PRO A 15 1.27 -1.26 -6.24
N LEU A 16 1.11 -0.26 -7.12
CA LEU A 16 0.63 1.07 -6.74
C LEU A 16 -0.81 1.02 -6.20
N SER A 17 -1.72 0.30 -6.85
CA SER A 17 -3.11 0.17 -6.38
C SER A 17 -3.19 -0.45 -4.99
N VAL A 18 -2.44 -1.54 -4.76
CA VAL A 18 -2.36 -2.18 -3.45
C VAL A 18 -1.79 -1.22 -2.40
N HIS A 19 -0.76 -0.46 -2.76
CA HIS A 19 -0.14 0.49 -1.84
C HIS A 19 -1.11 1.63 -1.46
N VAL A 20 -1.83 2.21 -2.42
CA VAL A 20 -2.86 3.24 -2.17
C VAL A 20 -3.92 2.73 -1.20
N LEU A 21 -4.46 1.54 -1.44
CA LEU A 21 -5.49 0.92 -0.59
C LEU A 21 -4.97 0.70 0.84
N LEU A 22 -3.78 0.12 0.97
CA LEU A 22 -3.19 -0.12 2.28
C LEU A 22 -2.91 1.19 3.02
N SER A 23 -2.47 2.25 2.34
CA SER A 23 -2.28 3.56 2.97
C SER A 23 -3.57 4.20 3.46
N TYR A 24 -4.69 4.02 2.75
CA TYR A 24 -6.01 4.41 3.26
C TYR A 24 -6.42 3.62 4.50
N LEU A 25 -6.16 2.31 4.52
CA LEU A 25 -6.45 1.46 5.67
C LEU A 25 -5.57 1.82 6.88
N THR A 26 -4.30 2.19 6.66
CA THR A 26 -3.38 2.65 7.71
C THR A 26 -3.96 3.85 8.48
N HIS A 27 -4.66 4.76 7.79
CA HIS A 27 -5.27 5.93 8.42
C HIS A 27 -6.34 5.57 9.46
N GLY A 28 -7.08 4.47 9.26
CA GLY A 28 -8.09 3.99 10.20
C GLY A 28 -7.55 3.00 11.25
N ALA A 29 -6.32 2.49 11.07
CA ALA A 29 -5.69 1.52 11.94
C ALA A 29 -5.23 2.16 13.26
N LYS A 30 -5.13 1.34 14.32
CA LYS A 30 -4.68 1.78 15.65
C LYS A 30 -3.76 0.75 16.30
N GLY A 31 -2.99 1.21 17.28
CA GLY A 31 -2.06 0.37 18.05
C GLY A 31 -1.08 -0.38 17.15
N ARG A 32 -0.81 -1.65 17.47
CA ARG A 32 0.14 -2.48 16.73
C ARG A 32 -0.14 -2.58 15.22
N THR A 33 -1.40 -2.51 14.80
CA THR A 33 -1.74 -2.61 13.37
C THR A 33 -1.20 -1.42 12.58
N VAL A 34 -1.30 -0.20 13.10
CA VAL A 34 -0.76 0.97 12.38
C VAL A 34 0.78 0.92 12.35
N GLU A 35 1.42 0.43 13.41
CA GLU A 35 2.88 0.26 13.47
C GLU A 35 3.39 -0.73 12.41
N GLU A 36 2.74 -1.89 12.30
CA GLU A 36 3.08 -2.92 11.30
C GLU A 36 2.82 -2.42 9.87
N MET A 37 1.74 -1.67 9.64
CA MET A 37 1.43 -1.11 8.33
C MET A 37 2.42 -0.02 7.92
N VAL A 38 2.78 0.90 8.82
CA VAL A 38 3.78 1.95 8.54
C VAL A 38 5.14 1.33 8.21
N THR A 39 5.54 0.31 8.97
CA THR A 39 6.79 -0.42 8.73
C THR A 39 6.75 -1.18 7.42
N GLY A 40 5.69 -1.94 7.16
CA GLY A 40 5.56 -2.80 5.98
C GLY A 40 5.37 -2.03 4.66
N LEU A 41 4.80 -0.84 4.73
CA LEU A 41 4.66 0.07 3.58
C LEU A 41 5.88 0.99 3.41
N SER A 42 6.87 0.93 4.30
CA SER A 42 8.08 1.77 4.28
C SER A 42 7.76 3.27 4.27
N VAL A 43 6.79 3.68 5.08
CA VAL A 43 6.32 5.07 5.10
C VAL A 43 6.90 5.81 6.30
N SER A 44 7.37 7.03 6.07
CA SER A 44 7.92 7.88 7.12
C SER A 44 6.85 8.61 7.94
N ASP A 45 5.70 8.90 7.35
CA ASP A 45 4.62 9.68 7.96
C ASP A 45 3.25 9.20 7.44
N ALA A 46 2.51 8.49 8.30
CA ALA A 46 1.21 7.93 7.97
C ALA A 46 0.16 9.01 7.69
N GLU A 47 0.26 10.19 8.29
CA GLU A 47 -0.71 11.28 8.09
C GLU A 47 -0.53 11.94 6.73
N ARG A 48 0.72 12.01 6.23
CA ARG A 48 1.02 12.62 4.92
C ARG A 48 0.79 11.70 3.72
N LEU A 49 0.59 10.40 3.93
CA LEU A 49 0.32 9.44 2.87
C LEU A 49 -0.84 9.84 1.97
N HIS A 50 -1.95 10.25 2.58
CA HIS A 50 -3.15 10.59 1.83
C HIS A 50 -2.89 11.76 0.87
N ILE A 51 -2.04 12.73 1.26
CA ILE A 51 -1.72 13.90 0.45
C ILE A 51 -0.90 13.47 -0.77
N GLY A 52 0.13 12.64 -0.55
CA GLY A 52 0.96 12.10 -1.62
C GLY A 52 0.14 11.33 -2.65
N TYR A 53 -0.77 10.46 -2.21
CA TYR A 53 -1.63 9.70 -3.13
C TYR A 53 -2.66 10.54 -3.86
N LYS A 54 -3.26 11.56 -3.21
CA LYS A 54 -4.14 12.49 -3.93
C LYS A 54 -3.41 13.19 -5.07
N SER A 55 -2.20 13.68 -4.82
CA SER A 55 -1.38 14.33 -5.85
C SER A 55 -0.99 13.36 -6.97
N LEU A 56 -0.60 12.14 -6.62
CA LEU A 56 -0.23 11.12 -7.61
C LEU A 56 -1.42 10.69 -8.47
N ILE A 57 -2.59 10.48 -7.88
CA ILE A 57 -3.82 10.14 -8.61
C ILE A 57 -4.20 11.29 -9.55
N ALA A 58 -4.07 12.55 -9.11
CA ALA A 58 -4.33 13.70 -9.96
C ALA A 58 -3.36 13.81 -11.14
N ALA A 59 -2.10 13.39 -10.99
CA ALA A 59 -1.09 13.42 -12.03
C ALA A 59 -1.18 12.25 -13.03
N LEU A 60 -1.85 11.15 -12.66
CA LEU A 60 -2.03 9.96 -13.50
C LEU A 60 -3.30 10.00 -14.36
N ASN A 61 -4.24 10.91 -14.06
CA ASN A 61 -5.41 11.20 -14.89
C ASN A 61 -5.09 12.31 -15.90
#